data_AF-A0A938RHE4-F1
#
_entry.id   AF-A0A938RHE4-F1
#
_cell.length_a   1.000
_cell.length_b   1.000
_cell.length_c   1.000
_cell.angle_alpha   90.00
_cell.angle_beta   90.00
_cell.angle_gamma   90.00
#
_symmetry.space_group_name_H-M   'P 1'
#
loop_
_entity.id
_entity.type
_entity.pdbx_description
1 polymer ?
#
loop_
_entity_poly.entity_id
_entity_poly.type
_entity_poly.pdbx_seq_one_letter_code
_entity_poly.pdbx_strand_id
1 'polypeptide(L)'
;MAADGELKGQAMFRVVEKKRAYEDIIQQVLALIEEGKLKHGDQLPSERDLTKILKVSRTTVRKAVCTMESMKLLQCCRGIGSYVRASGKGDVIQTSVASPFMQR
;
A
#
# COMPACT_ATOMS: atom_id res chain seq x y z
N MET A 1 16.17 49.94 -10.02
CA MET A 1 15.01 49.28 -9.38
C MET A 1 15.17 47.80 -9.68
N ALA A 2 15.37 47.00 -8.64
CA ALA A 2 15.96 45.66 -8.69
C ALA A 2 15.05 44.61 -9.37
N ALA A 3 15.70 43.64 -10.00
CA ALA A 3 15.12 42.49 -10.69
C ALA A 3 14.37 41.57 -9.71
N ASP A 4 13.10 41.32 -10.00
CA ASP A 4 12.23 40.43 -9.24
C ASP A 4 12.53 38.96 -9.61
N GLY A 5 13.08 38.22 -8.63
CA GLY A 5 12.64 36.87 -8.32
C GLY A 5 12.97 35.74 -9.29
N GLU A 6 14.25 35.33 -9.37
CA GLU A 6 14.58 33.95 -9.74
C GLU A 6 14.07 32.97 -8.66
N LEU A 7 12.88 32.40 -8.84
CA LEU A 7 12.46 31.23 -8.07
C LEU A 7 12.99 29.95 -8.74
N LYS A 8 14.23 29.63 -8.36
CA LYS A 8 14.83 28.29 -8.44
C LYS A 8 13.89 27.25 -7.80
N GLY A 9 13.41 26.28 -8.58
CA GLY A 9 12.68 25.14 -8.02
C GLY A 9 12.49 23.92 -8.92
N GLN A 10 12.69 24.03 -10.23
CA GLN A 10 12.27 22.97 -11.18
C GLN A 10 13.35 21.94 -11.56
N ALA A 11 14.38 21.73 -10.73
CA ALA A 11 15.43 20.75 -11.01
C ALA A 11 15.77 19.81 -9.85
N MET A 12 14.79 19.44 -8.98
CA MET A 12 15.07 18.57 -7.82
C MET A 12 14.61 17.11 -7.94
N PHE A 13 13.88 16.71 -8.99
CA PHE A 13 13.48 15.31 -9.16
C PHE A 13 13.94 14.76 -10.51
N ARG A 14 14.79 13.73 -10.47
CA ARG A 14 15.27 12.96 -11.64
C ARG A 14 14.41 11.73 -11.87
N VAL A 15 14.41 11.26 -13.12
CA VAL A 15 13.74 10.05 -13.62
C VAL A 15 13.92 8.87 -12.66
N VAL A 16 12.83 8.43 -12.02
CA VAL A 16 12.78 7.17 -11.27
C VAL A 16 12.46 6.05 -12.27
N GLU A 17 13.44 5.70 -13.11
CA GLU A 17 13.32 4.57 -14.02
C GLU A 17 13.79 3.28 -13.36
N LYS A 18 12.81 2.63 -12.75
CA LYS A 18 12.58 1.19 -12.74
C LYS A 18 11.21 1.09 -12.13
N LYS A 19 10.16 0.90 -12.94
CA LYS A 19 8.82 0.53 -12.44
C LYS A 19 9.02 -0.57 -11.42
N ARG A 20 8.98 -0.22 -10.14
CA ARG A 20 9.32 -1.17 -9.10
C ARG A 20 8.08 -2.02 -9.01
N ALA A 21 8.19 -3.30 -9.32
CA ALA A 21 7.04 -4.19 -9.34
C ALA A 21 6.21 -4.15 -8.04
N TYR A 22 6.77 -3.68 -6.91
CA TYR A 22 5.99 -3.42 -5.70
C TYR A 22 5.07 -2.18 -5.79
N GLU A 23 5.46 -1.12 -6.49
CA GLU A 23 4.63 0.08 -6.72
C GLU A 23 3.44 -0.26 -7.61
N ASP A 24 3.65 -1.02 -8.68
CA ASP A 24 2.56 -1.51 -9.53
C ASP A 24 1.57 -2.38 -8.73
N ILE A 25 2.06 -3.19 -7.79
CA ILE A 25 1.20 -3.99 -6.89
C ILE A 25 0.36 -3.08 -5.99
N ILE A 26 0.98 -2.06 -5.39
CA ILE A 26 0.27 -1.09 -4.54
C ILE A 26 -0.83 -0.38 -5.35
N GLN A 27 -0.48 0.10 -6.55
CA GLN A 27 -1.44 0.76 -7.43
C GLN A 27 -2.58 -0.17 -7.86
N GLN A 28 -2.30 -1.43 -8.19
CA GLN A 28 -3.34 -2.41 -8.49
C GLN A 28 -4.27 -2.63 -7.31
N VAL A 29 -3.73 -2.82 -6.11
CA VAL A 29 -4.54 -3.01 -4.90
C VAL A 29 -5.40 -1.77 -4.63
N LEU A 30 -4.84 -0.58 -4.76
CA LEU A 30 -5.60 0.67 -4.63
C LEU A 30 -6.71 0.78 -5.67
N ALA A 31 -6.44 0.49 -6.94
CA ALA A 31 -7.45 0.49 -7.99
C ALA A 31 -8.57 -0.53 -7.71
N LEU A 32 -8.23 -1.73 -7.24
CA LEU A 32 -9.21 -2.75 -6.85
C LEU A 32 -10.07 -2.32 -5.66
N ILE A 33 -9.50 -1.56 -4.73
CA ILE A 33 -10.24 -0.96 -3.61
C ILE A 33 -11.17 0.15 -4.12
N GLU A 34 -10.69 1.02 -5.02
CA GLU A 34 -11.50 2.09 -5.63
C GLU A 34 -12.62 1.54 -6.52
N GLU A 35 -12.37 0.43 -7.22
CA GLU A 35 -13.37 -0.33 -7.98
C GLU A 35 -14.39 -1.05 -7.07
N GLY A 36 -14.17 -1.07 -5.74
CA GLY A 36 -15.02 -1.75 -4.77
C GLY A 36 -14.94 -3.28 -4.81
N LYS A 37 -13.95 -3.84 -5.54
CA LYS A 37 -13.67 -5.28 -5.58
C LYS A 37 -12.99 -5.77 -4.31
N LEU A 38 -12.14 -4.93 -3.72
CA LEU A 38 -11.54 -5.17 -2.41
C LEU A 38 -12.18 -4.24 -1.39
N LYS A 39 -12.73 -4.82 -0.33
CA LYS A 39 -13.38 -4.08 0.77
C LYS A 39 -12.56 -4.19 2.05
N HIS A 40 -12.79 -3.25 2.95
CA HIS A 40 -12.33 -3.35 4.33
C HIS A 40 -12.69 -4.72 4.94
N GLY A 41 -11.71 -5.39 5.52
CA GLY A 41 -11.84 -6.72 6.12
C GLY A 41 -11.70 -7.89 5.15
N ASP A 42 -11.60 -7.64 3.85
CA ASP A 42 -11.40 -8.71 2.87
C ASP A 42 -10.01 -9.35 3.00
N GLN A 43 -9.92 -10.65 2.76
CA GLN A 43 -8.68 -11.39 2.89
C GLN A 43 -7.92 -11.33 1.57
N LEU A 44 -6.73 -10.73 1.60
CA LEU A 44 -5.81 -10.81 0.48
C LEU A 44 -5.25 -12.25 0.38
N PRO A 45 -4.99 -12.74 -0.85
CA PRO A 45 -4.29 -14.01 -1.03
C PRO A 45 -2.96 -14.01 -0.27
N SER A 46 -2.52 -15.20 0.15
CA SER A 46 -1.26 -15.33 0.87
C SER A 46 -0.08 -14.78 0.05
N GLU A 47 1.04 -14.40 0.70
CA GLU A 47 2.25 -13.98 -0.03
C GLU A 47 2.66 -15.00 -1.11
N ARG A 48 2.49 -16.29 -0.81
CA ARG A 48 2.76 -17.38 -1.77
C ARG A 48 1.84 -17.33 -2.98
N ASP A 49 0.54 -17.11 -2.78
CA ASP A 49 -0.41 -17.02 -3.89
C ASP A 49 -0.23 -15.73 -4.68
N LEU A 50 0.01 -14.60 -3.99
CA LEU A 50 0.37 -13.34 -4.64
C LEU A 50 1.59 -13.49 -5.53
N THR A 51 2.64 -14.21 -5.10
CA THR A 51 3.80 -14.47 -5.97
C THR A 51 3.45 -15.29 -7.22
N LYS A 52 2.49 -16.22 -7.12
CA LYS A 52 2.04 -17.02 -8.27
C LYS A 52 1.15 -16.23 -9.23
N ILE A 53 0.19 -15.47 -8.69
CA ILE A 53 -0.79 -14.67 -9.45
C ILE A 53 -0.08 -13.53 -10.17
N LEU A 54 0.73 -12.76 -9.42
CA LEU A 54 1.40 -11.57 -9.92
C LEU A 54 2.75 -11.89 -10.60
N LYS A 55 3.20 -13.15 -10.55
CA LYS A 55 4.48 -13.64 -11.11
C LYS A 55 5.69 -12.79 -10.69
N VAL A 56 5.69 -12.30 -9.45
CA VAL A 56 6.77 -11.50 -8.87
C VAL A 56 7.53 -12.26 -7.80
N SER A 57 8.77 -11.85 -7.55
CA SER A 57 9.59 -12.41 -6.48
C SER A 57 8.96 -12.22 -5.09
N ARG A 58 9.14 -13.20 -4.20
CA ARG A 58 8.70 -13.12 -2.78
C ARG A 58 9.19 -11.86 -2.08
N THR A 59 10.40 -11.41 -2.39
CA THR A 59 10.98 -10.17 -1.86
C THR A 59 10.21 -8.93 -2.28
N THR A 60 9.73 -8.88 -3.52
CA THR A 60 8.90 -7.81 -4.06
C THR A 60 7.52 -7.80 -3.42
N VAL A 61 6.85 -8.98 -3.34
CA VAL A 61 5.54 -9.11 -2.68
C VAL A 61 5.63 -8.69 -1.23
N ARG A 62 6.62 -9.20 -0.49
CA ARG A 62 6.81 -8.85 0.91
C ARG A 62 7.07 -7.35 1.10
N LYS A 63 7.83 -6.73 0.19
CA LYS A 63 8.06 -5.29 0.20
C LYS A 63 6.76 -4.52 -0.07
N ALA A 64 5.99 -4.90 -1.08
CA ALA A 64 4.70 -4.30 -1.39
C ALA A 64 3.75 -4.40 -0.18
N VAL A 65 3.61 -5.59 0.38
CA VAL A 65 2.76 -5.89 1.55
C VAL A 65 3.20 -5.07 2.77
N CYS A 66 4.49 -5.02 3.08
CA CYS A 66 5.03 -4.23 4.20
C CYS A 66 4.82 -2.72 3.98
N THR A 67 4.96 -2.23 2.75
CA THR A 67 4.66 -0.83 2.40
C THR A 67 3.16 -0.54 2.52
N MET A 68 2.29 -1.41 2.01
CA MET A 68 0.84 -1.27 2.14
C MET A 68 0.39 -1.32 3.61
N GLU A 69 1.02 -2.17 4.43
CA GLU A 69 0.79 -2.22 5.87
C GLU A 69 1.23 -0.92 6.57
N SER A 70 2.40 -0.39 6.20
CA SER A 70 2.90 0.90 6.71
C SER A 70 1.96 2.06 6.34
N MET A 71 1.34 1.97 5.16
CA MET A 71 0.32 2.92 4.68
C MET A 71 -1.08 2.65 5.28
N LYS A 72 -1.22 1.66 6.18
CA LYS A 72 -2.49 1.21 6.77
C LYS A 72 -3.53 0.74 5.75
N LEU A 73 -3.09 0.34 4.56
CA LEU A 73 -3.93 -0.24 3.51
C LEU A 73 -4.22 -1.71 3.77
N LEU A 74 -3.25 -2.42 4.35
CA LEU A 74 -3.35 -3.83 4.72
C LEU A 74 -2.98 -4.04 6.19
N GLN A 75 -3.41 -5.15 6.75
CA GLN A 75 -3.01 -5.67 8.05
C GLN A 75 -2.44 -7.07 7.87
N CYS A 76 -1.17 -7.29 8.20
CA CYS A 76 -0.57 -8.61 8.09
C CYS A 76 -0.71 -9.35 9.42
N CYS A 77 -1.46 -10.45 9.45
CA CYS A 77 -1.55 -11.34 10.61
C CYS A 77 -0.64 -12.54 10.39
N ARG A 78 0.43 -12.63 11.19
CA ARG A 78 1.37 -13.76 11.15
C ARG A 78 0.62 -15.09 11.36
N GLY A 79 0.64 -15.94 10.35
CA GLY A 79 0.01 -17.27 10.39
C GLY A 79 -1.45 -17.34 9.90
N ILE A 80 -2.09 -16.20 9.64
CA ILE A 80 -3.53 -16.14 9.27
C ILE A 80 -3.70 -15.54 7.87
N GLY A 81 -2.83 -14.61 7.46
CA GLY A 81 -2.85 -13.99 6.14
C GLY A 81 -2.83 -12.47 6.21
N SER A 82 -3.10 -11.82 5.08
CA SER A 82 -3.16 -10.36 4.98
C SER A 82 -4.59 -9.93 4.78
N TYR A 83 -5.05 -8.90 5.49
CA TYR A 83 -6.40 -8.38 5.38
C TYR A 83 -6.39 -6.93 4.92
N VAL A 84 -7.36 -6.53 4.10
CA VAL A 84 -7.52 -5.15 3.65
C VAL A 84 -8.04 -4.30 4.81
N ARG A 85 -7.35 -3.20 5.12
CA ARG A 85 -7.68 -2.25 6.20
C ARG A 85 -8.13 -0.89 5.67
N ALA A 86 -7.91 -0.59 4.40
CA ALA A 86 -8.34 0.67 3.78
C ALA A 86 -9.38 0.45 2.66
N SER A 87 -10.36 1.35 2.60
CA SER A 87 -11.27 1.63 1.50
C SER A 87 -11.06 3.09 1.15
N GLY A 88 -11.07 3.42 -0.13
CA GLY A 88 -10.47 4.63 -0.67
C GLY A 88 -10.91 5.95 0.00
N LYS A 89 -9.93 6.87 0.07
CA LYS A 89 -10.06 8.34 0.10
C LYS A 89 -10.97 8.91 1.21
N GLY A 90 -10.46 8.92 2.45
CA GLY A 90 -11.07 9.71 3.52
C GLY A 90 -10.93 9.14 4.93
N ASP A 91 -10.40 7.92 5.09
CA ASP A 91 -10.18 7.33 6.41
C ASP A 91 -8.96 7.94 7.11
N VAL A 92 -9.10 9.24 7.43
CA VAL A 92 -8.38 9.88 8.53
C VAL A 92 -8.78 9.11 9.79
N ILE A 93 -7.96 8.13 10.13
CA ILE A 93 -7.69 7.77 11.52
C ILE A 93 -8.95 7.46 12.34
N GLN A 94 -9.69 6.39 12.04
CA GLN A 94 -10.37 5.69 13.14
C GLN A 94 -9.38 4.73 13.79
N THR A 95 -8.47 5.32 14.56
CA THR A 95 -7.96 4.69 15.79
C THR A 95 -9.16 4.59 16.73
N SER A 96 -10.08 3.66 16.46
CA SER A 96 -11.02 3.19 17.46
C SER A 96 -10.49 1.87 17.96
N VAL A 97 -10.06 1.91 19.21
CA VAL A 97 -9.63 0.81 20.06
C VAL A 97 -10.65 -0.33 20.03
N ALA A 98 -10.50 -1.25 19.09
CA ALA A 98 -11.22 -2.52 19.10
C ALA A 98 -10.36 -3.61 18.49
N SER A 99 -9.25 -3.92 19.16
CA SER A 99 -8.66 -5.26 19.07
C SER A 99 -9.05 -6.01 20.34
N PRO A 100 -10.12 -6.84 20.33
CA PRO A 100 -10.40 -7.73 21.45
C PRO A 100 -9.53 -8.99 21.45
N PHE A 101 -8.59 -9.16 20.51
CA PHE A 101 -7.90 -10.45 20.32
C PHE A 101 -6.52 -10.56 21.01
N MET A 102 -6.21 -9.73 22.00
CA MET A 102 -4.94 -9.81 22.75
C MET A 102 -5.10 -10.12 24.24
N GLN A 103 -6.17 -10.83 24.60
CA GLN A 103 -6.34 -11.44 25.92
C GLN A 103 -6.82 -12.89 25.74
N ARG A 104 -5.88 -13.82 25.58
CA ARG A 104 -6.05 -15.18 26.10
C ARG A 104 -4.71 -15.83 26.39
#